data_AF-A0AA88R9C2-F1
#
_entry.id   AF-A0AA88R9C2-F1
#
_cell.length_a   1.000
_cell.length_b   1.000
_cell.length_c   1.000
_cell.angle_alpha   90.00
_cell.angle_beta   90.00
_cell.angle_gamma   90.00
#
_symmetry.space_group_name_H-M   'P 1'
#
loop_
_entity.id
_entity.type
_entity.pdbx_description
1 polymer ?
#
loop_
_entity_poly.entity_id
_entity_poly.type
_entity_poly.pdbx_seq_one_letter_code
_entity_poly.pdbx_strand_id
1 'polypeptide(L)'
;MASTLLLAFSLLFTFVTLTTSVNPGFILTVVNNCPFPIWPAIQPNAGHPVLERGGFALGPLTHRSFPAPAQHWSGRIWGRTGCTTHANGRLSCATGDCGGLLECDGRGGAPPATLAQFSLHHGHTDLSSYAVSLVDGFNVPMTVTPHEGHGTCPVVGCKANLLATCPDKLQVRAPQGHVVGCKSACEAFGTDELCCRNHYNSPQTCRASSYSEFFKRACPSTFTYAHDSPSLTHECSSPRELKLIRFGLSIQASLRGKPNLVSPSLRALKLPYTLARREDSFKHLRMRFYRPQRDM
;
A
#
# COMPACT_ATOMS: atom_id res chain seq x y z
N MET A 1 -11.24 67.79 -7.43
CA MET A 1 -12.03 66.57 -7.73
C MET A 1 -11.22 65.47 -8.44
N ALA A 2 -10.15 65.78 -9.20
CA ALA A 2 -9.31 64.76 -9.84
C ALA A 2 -8.38 63.99 -8.87
N SER A 3 -7.81 64.64 -7.84
CA SER A 3 -6.93 63.97 -6.86
C SER A 3 -7.61 62.91 -6.00
N THR A 4 -8.90 63.08 -5.69
CA THR A 4 -9.68 62.14 -4.88
C THR A 4 -10.04 60.87 -5.66
N LEU A 5 -10.15 60.94 -6.99
CA LEU A 5 -10.38 59.79 -7.86
C LEU A 5 -9.13 58.91 -8.03
N LEU A 6 -7.93 59.52 -8.07
CA LEU A 6 -6.66 58.78 -8.20
C LEU A 6 -6.31 57.97 -6.94
N LEU A 7 -6.62 58.50 -5.74
CA LEU A 7 -6.45 57.79 -4.47
C LEU A 7 -7.44 56.61 -4.33
N ALA A 8 -8.67 56.78 -4.80
CA ALA A 8 -9.66 55.69 -4.81
C ALA A 8 -9.27 54.56 -5.76
N PHE A 9 -8.68 54.88 -6.92
CA PHE A 9 -8.20 53.87 -7.87
C PHE A 9 -6.96 53.12 -7.37
N SER A 10 -6.06 53.80 -6.64
CA SER A 10 -4.90 53.17 -6.00
C SER A 10 -5.28 52.21 -4.86
N LEU A 11 -6.31 52.56 -4.07
CA LEU A 11 -6.81 51.69 -2.99
C LEU A 11 -7.57 50.47 -3.52
N LEU A 12 -8.27 50.60 -4.65
CA LEU A 12 -8.97 49.49 -5.30
C LEU A 12 -7.99 48.51 -5.97
N PHE A 13 -6.85 48.98 -6.48
CA PHE A 13 -5.82 48.12 -7.09
C PHE A 13 -4.98 47.35 -6.05
N THR A 14 -4.80 47.90 -4.84
CA THR A 14 -4.14 47.18 -3.73
C THR A 14 -5.01 46.10 -3.08
N PHE A 15 -6.33 46.09 -3.32
CA PHE A 15 -7.23 45.09 -2.74
C PHE A 15 -7.32 43.77 -3.55
N VAL A 16 -6.70 43.70 -4.75
CA VAL A 16 -6.83 42.56 -5.68
C VAL A 16 -5.62 41.62 -5.66
N THR A 17 -4.72 41.70 -4.68
CA THR A 17 -3.61 40.74 -4.53
C THR A 17 -3.57 40.04 -3.17
N LEU A 18 -4.74 39.70 -2.61
CA LEU A 18 -4.82 38.52 -1.73
C LEU A 18 -4.61 37.28 -2.61
N THR A 19 -3.34 37.00 -2.93
CA THR A 19 -2.95 35.66 -3.33
C THR A 19 -3.26 34.79 -2.12
N THR A 20 -4.38 34.08 -2.16
CA THR A 20 -4.60 32.97 -1.24
C THR A 20 -3.42 32.04 -1.48
N SER A 21 -2.51 31.93 -0.49
CA SER A 21 -1.52 30.88 -0.50
C SER A 21 -2.32 29.58 -0.49
N VAL A 22 -2.49 28.96 -1.66
CA VAL A 22 -2.98 27.59 -1.74
C VAL A 22 -1.91 26.78 -1.05
N ASN A 23 -2.09 26.54 0.25
CA ASN A 23 -1.28 25.59 0.98
C ASN A 23 -1.38 24.30 0.14
N PRO A 24 -0.26 23.75 -0.38
CA PRO A 24 -0.34 22.54 -1.17
C PRO A 24 -0.98 21.49 -0.26
N GLY A 25 -2.23 21.13 -0.60
CA GLY A 25 -3.01 20.22 0.21
C GLY A 25 -2.29 18.89 0.34
N PHE A 26 -2.58 18.14 1.39
CA PHE A 26 -2.02 16.81 1.57
C PHE A 26 -2.40 15.92 0.37
N ILE A 27 -1.40 15.38 -0.34
CA ILE A 27 -1.58 14.55 -1.54
C ILE A 27 -1.34 13.06 -1.24
N LEU A 28 -2.21 12.21 -1.79
CA LEU A 28 -1.94 10.78 -1.93
C LEU A 28 -1.50 10.50 -3.36
N THR A 29 -0.38 9.80 -3.50
CA THR A 29 0.18 9.47 -4.81
C THR A 29 0.40 7.97 -4.94
N VAL A 30 -0.20 7.38 -5.96
CA VAL A 30 -0.01 5.96 -6.30
C VAL A 30 0.95 5.87 -7.48
N VAL A 31 2.08 5.21 -7.27
CA VAL A 31 3.16 5.05 -8.27
C VAL A 31 3.24 3.59 -8.69
N ASN A 32 3.15 3.35 -10.00
CA ASN A 32 3.38 2.04 -10.60
C ASN A 32 4.79 1.94 -11.17
N ASN A 33 5.76 1.43 -10.41
CA ASN A 33 7.08 1.08 -10.94
C ASN A 33 7.13 -0.34 -11.53
N CYS A 34 5.99 -0.90 -11.95
CA CYS A 34 5.95 -2.18 -12.65
C CYS A 34 6.11 -2.03 -14.15
N PRO A 35 6.70 -3.04 -14.84
CA PRO A 35 6.75 -3.08 -16.29
C PRO A 35 5.41 -3.50 -16.93
N PHE A 36 4.32 -3.53 -16.17
CA PHE A 36 2.99 -3.94 -16.59
C PHE A 36 1.92 -3.07 -15.90
N PRO A 37 0.72 -2.94 -16.50
CA PRO A 37 -0.36 -2.16 -15.93
C PRO A 37 -0.88 -2.79 -14.65
N ILE A 38 -1.36 -1.94 -13.75
CA ILE A 38 -1.98 -2.31 -12.49
C ILE A 38 -3.30 -1.57 -12.36
N TRP A 39 -4.18 -2.06 -11.50
CA TRP A 39 -5.45 -1.40 -11.23
C TRP A 39 -5.55 -1.13 -9.74
N PRO A 40 -5.08 0.03 -9.25
CA PRO A 40 -5.25 0.39 -7.85
C PRO A 40 -6.73 0.43 -7.49
N ALA A 41 -7.01 0.05 -6.26
CA ALA A 41 -8.34 0.08 -5.68
C ALA A 41 -8.25 0.67 -4.27
N ILE A 42 -9.28 1.42 -3.91
CA ILE A 42 -9.35 2.21 -2.68
C ILE A 42 -10.66 1.87 -1.98
N GLN A 43 -10.53 1.50 -0.71
CA GLN A 43 -11.68 1.25 0.15
C GLN A 43 -11.56 2.12 1.41
N PRO A 44 -12.52 3.02 1.66
CA PRO A 44 -12.62 3.70 2.94
C PRO A 44 -13.14 2.74 4.02
N ASN A 45 -12.81 3.02 5.27
CA ASN A 45 -13.52 2.44 6.40
C ASN A 45 -14.94 3.04 6.50
N ALA A 46 -15.82 2.36 7.22
CA ALA A 46 -17.20 2.80 7.41
C ALA A 46 -17.29 4.26 7.87
N GLY A 47 -18.14 5.05 7.20
CA GLY A 47 -18.36 6.47 7.51
C GLY A 47 -17.43 7.45 6.78
N HIS A 48 -16.46 6.98 6.00
CA HIS A 48 -15.58 7.85 5.22
C HIS A 48 -15.92 7.86 3.72
N PRO A 49 -15.63 8.96 3.00
CA PRO A 49 -15.90 9.06 1.56
C PRO A 49 -15.03 8.11 0.72
N VAL A 50 -15.60 7.65 -0.40
CA VAL A 50 -14.89 6.87 -1.42
C VAL A 50 -14.03 7.81 -2.28
N LEU A 51 -12.72 7.60 -2.27
CA LEU A 51 -11.77 8.38 -3.09
C LEU A 51 -11.62 7.77 -4.48
N GLU A 52 -11.46 8.60 -5.51
CA GLU A 52 -11.24 8.17 -6.89
C GLU A 52 -12.26 7.11 -7.38
N ARG A 53 -13.52 7.20 -6.93
CA ARG A 53 -14.59 6.21 -7.20
C ARG A 53 -14.22 4.76 -6.81
N GLY A 54 -13.22 4.60 -5.94
CA GLY A 54 -12.76 3.33 -5.42
C GLY A 54 -11.74 2.60 -6.29
N GLY A 55 -11.33 3.15 -7.44
CA GLY A 55 -10.28 2.51 -8.25
C GLY A 55 -10.11 3.08 -9.64
N PHE A 56 -8.96 2.80 -10.25
CA PHE A 56 -8.61 3.27 -11.58
C PHE A 56 -7.58 2.34 -12.24
N ALA A 57 -7.35 2.51 -13.54
CA ALA A 57 -6.26 1.86 -14.25
C ALA A 57 -4.99 2.73 -14.16
N LEU A 58 -3.83 2.11 -14.00
CA LEU A 58 -2.54 2.79 -13.93
C LEU A 58 -1.51 2.06 -14.79
N GLY A 59 -0.98 2.76 -15.80
CA GLY A 59 -0.04 2.21 -16.77
C GLY A 59 1.36 1.91 -16.17
N PRO A 60 2.21 1.16 -16.87
CA PRO A 60 3.59 0.91 -16.46
C PRO A 60 4.36 2.22 -16.28
N LEU A 61 5.18 2.33 -15.23
CA LEU A 61 6.05 3.48 -14.97
C LEU A 61 5.32 4.84 -14.91
N THR A 62 4.04 4.81 -14.51
CA THR A 62 3.22 6.02 -14.34
C THR A 62 2.81 6.20 -12.88
N HIS A 63 2.27 7.37 -12.56
CA HIS A 63 1.71 7.67 -11.25
C HIS A 63 0.39 8.41 -11.39
N ARG A 64 -0.41 8.40 -10.32
CA ARG A 64 -1.61 9.23 -10.17
C ARG A 64 -1.61 9.86 -8.79
N SER A 65 -1.75 11.17 -8.75
CA SER A 65 -1.81 11.98 -7.52
C SER A 65 -3.21 12.56 -7.37
N PHE A 66 -3.76 12.52 -6.16
CA PHE A 66 -5.07 13.09 -5.84
C PHE A 66 -5.07 13.63 -4.40
N PRO A 67 -5.89 14.64 -4.08
CA PRO A 67 -5.92 15.22 -2.74
C PRO A 67 -6.44 14.21 -1.71
N ALA A 68 -5.80 14.17 -0.55
CA ALA A 68 -6.34 13.53 0.64
C ALA A 68 -7.57 14.33 1.16
N PRO A 69 -8.53 13.69 1.83
CA PRO A 69 -9.63 14.40 2.47
C PRO A 69 -9.12 15.40 3.51
N ALA A 70 -9.72 16.58 3.61
CA ALA A 70 -9.30 17.62 4.57
C ALA A 70 -9.65 17.31 6.04
N GLN A 71 -10.33 16.20 6.31
CA GLN A 71 -10.75 15.75 7.63
C GLN A 71 -10.29 14.32 7.87
N HIS A 72 -10.49 13.81 9.08
CA HIS A 72 -10.16 12.43 9.44
C HIS A 72 -10.65 11.45 8.39
N TRP A 73 -9.73 10.68 7.83
CA TRP A 73 -10.01 9.64 6.85
C TRP A 73 -9.22 8.39 7.17
N SER A 74 -9.90 7.25 7.19
CA SER A 74 -9.24 5.96 7.32
C SER A 74 -9.69 5.00 6.23
N GLY A 75 -8.76 4.19 5.75
CA GLY A 75 -9.03 3.27 4.65
C GLY A 75 -7.80 2.49 4.22
N ARG A 76 -7.97 1.75 3.12
CA ARG A 76 -6.94 0.90 2.53
C ARG A 76 -6.85 1.07 1.02
N ILE A 77 -5.65 0.88 0.51
CA ILE A 77 -5.33 0.90 -0.92
C ILE A 77 -4.58 -0.38 -1.27
N TRP A 78 -4.93 -1.01 -2.38
CA TRP A 78 -4.22 -2.18 -2.90
C TRP A 78 -4.10 -2.14 -4.41
N GLY A 79 -3.20 -2.96 -4.96
CA GLY A 79 -3.01 -3.08 -6.41
C GLY A 79 -3.56 -4.40 -6.93
N ARG A 80 -4.46 -4.33 -7.91
CA ARG A 80 -4.94 -5.51 -8.66
C ARG A 80 -4.02 -5.84 -9.83
N THR A 81 -3.96 -7.12 -10.22
CA THR A 81 -3.10 -7.60 -11.31
C THR A 81 -3.78 -8.62 -12.21
N GLY A 82 -3.24 -8.76 -13.43
CA GLY A 82 -3.76 -9.71 -14.42
C GLY A 82 -5.21 -9.41 -14.79
N CYS A 83 -5.57 -8.13 -14.86
CA CYS A 83 -6.93 -7.73 -15.13
C CYS A 83 -7.24 -7.73 -16.62
N THR A 84 -8.41 -8.24 -16.99
CA THR A 84 -8.96 -8.21 -18.34
C THR A 84 -10.29 -7.48 -18.33
N THR A 85 -10.44 -6.51 -19.23
CA THR A 85 -11.74 -5.86 -19.45
C THR A 85 -12.54 -6.68 -20.44
N HIS A 86 -13.74 -7.07 -20.06
CA HIS A 86 -14.68 -7.81 -20.89
C HIS A 86 -15.54 -6.86 -21.74
N ALA A 87 -16.16 -7.39 -22.80
CA ALA A 87 -16.99 -6.61 -23.73
C ALA A 87 -18.18 -5.90 -23.06
N ASN A 88 -18.65 -6.40 -21.91
CA ASN A 88 -19.71 -5.79 -21.11
C ASN A 88 -19.21 -4.71 -20.13
N GLY A 89 -17.96 -4.28 -20.25
CA GLY A 89 -17.34 -3.28 -19.38
C GLY A 89 -16.91 -3.79 -18.00
N ARG A 90 -17.15 -5.07 -17.68
CA ARG A 90 -16.67 -5.68 -16.44
C ARG A 90 -15.16 -5.90 -16.50
N LEU A 91 -14.51 -5.77 -15.35
CA LEU A 91 -13.09 -6.06 -15.19
C LEU A 91 -12.94 -7.37 -14.43
N SER A 92 -12.10 -8.31 -14.86
CA SER A 92 -11.79 -9.52 -14.08
C SER A 92 -10.30 -9.57 -13.80
N CYS A 93 -9.91 -9.56 -12.53
CA CYS A 93 -8.52 -9.57 -12.10
C CYS A 93 -8.09 -10.91 -11.51
N ALA A 94 -6.85 -11.33 -11.81
CA ALA A 94 -6.26 -12.55 -11.24
C ALA A 94 -6.02 -12.44 -9.72
N THR A 95 -5.73 -11.23 -9.21
CA THR A 95 -5.61 -10.96 -7.78
C THR A 95 -6.24 -9.63 -7.39
N GLY A 96 -6.79 -9.54 -6.18
CA GLY A 96 -7.34 -8.32 -5.60
C GLY A 96 -8.67 -7.85 -6.20
N ASP A 97 -9.35 -8.67 -6.99
CA ASP A 97 -10.59 -8.28 -7.67
C ASP A 97 -11.66 -7.79 -6.68
N CYS A 98 -12.41 -6.75 -7.02
CA CYS A 98 -13.41 -6.13 -6.13
C CYS A 98 -14.86 -6.33 -6.62
N GLY A 99 -15.14 -7.50 -7.19
CA GLY A 99 -16.48 -7.87 -7.65
C GLY A 99 -16.73 -7.56 -9.13
N GLY A 100 -15.68 -7.54 -9.94
CA GLY A 100 -15.78 -7.41 -11.38
C GLY A 100 -15.80 -5.97 -11.90
N LEU A 101 -15.38 -5.00 -11.10
CA LEU A 101 -15.53 -3.56 -11.35
C LEU A 101 -14.18 -2.87 -11.52
N LEU A 102 -14.07 -1.90 -12.42
CA LEU A 102 -12.91 -0.99 -12.47
C LEU A 102 -12.89 -0.07 -11.25
N GLU A 103 -14.03 0.55 -10.99
CA GLU A 103 -14.29 1.46 -9.87
C GLU A 103 -14.94 0.65 -8.76
N CYS A 104 -14.20 0.34 -7.70
CA CYS A 104 -14.67 -0.60 -6.67
C CYS A 104 -15.78 0.00 -5.80
N ASP A 105 -16.04 1.31 -5.87
CA ASP A 105 -17.10 1.98 -5.13
C ASP A 105 -17.11 1.65 -3.63
N GLY A 106 -15.91 1.64 -3.03
CA GLY A 106 -15.71 1.31 -1.61
C GLY A 106 -15.82 -0.17 -1.24
N ARG A 107 -15.98 -1.08 -2.20
CA ARG A 107 -15.92 -2.53 -1.97
C ARG A 107 -14.51 -3.01 -1.65
N GLY A 108 -14.40 -4.06 -0.85
CA GLY A 108 -13.13 -4.74 -0.58
C GLY A 108 -12.69 -5.61 -1.75
N GLY A 109 -11.37 -5.80 -1.85
CA GLY A 109 -10.77 -6.73 -2.81
C GLY A 109 -10.69 -8.15 -2.25
N ALA A 110 -10.79 -9.14 -3.13
CA ALA A 110 -10.60 -10.55 -2.82
C ALA A 110 -9.10 -10.85 -2.54
N PRO A 111 -8.76 -11.47 -1.40
CA PRO A 111 -7.41 -11.94 -1.12
C PRO A 111 -6.93 -13.00 -2.14
N PRO A 112 -5.61 -13.12 -2.40
CA PRO A 112 -4.53 -12.41 -1.73
C PRO A 112 -4.30 -11.00 -2.29
N ALA A 113 -4.08 -10.04 -1.38
CA ALA A 113 -3.72 -8.68 -1.74
C ALA A 113 -2.81 -8.04 -0.67
N THR A 114 -1.70 -7.45 -1.11
CA THR A 114 -0.90 -6.58 -0.25
C THR A 114 -1.62 -5.25 -0.06
N LEU A 115 -1.87 -4.87 1.20
CA LEU A 115 -2.65 -3.68 1.55
C LEU A 115 -1.76 -2.58 2.13
N ALA A 116 -1.89 -1.35 1.65
CA ALA A 116 -1.48 -0.16 2.40
C ALA A 116 -2.68 0.38 3.18
N GLN A 117 -2.50 0.62 4.48
CA GLN A 117 -3.53 1.09 5.39
C GLN A 117 -3.18 2.48 5.90
N PHE A 118 -4.20 3.33 6.04
CA PHE A 118 -4.05 4.73 6.43
C PHE A 118 -5.09 5.15 7.46
N SER A 119 -4.68 6.04 8.36
CA SER A 119 -5.55 6.92 9.14
C SER A 119 -4.92 8.31 9.09
N LEU A 120 -5.57 9.24 8.40
CA LEU A 120 -5.09 10.60 8.12
C LEU A 120 -5.83 11.60 9.01
N HIS A 121 -5.21 12.75 9.29
CA HIS A 121 -5.83 13.85 10.04
C HIS A 121 -6.44 13.41 11.38
N HIS A 122 -5.70 12.63 12.17
CA HIS A 122 -6.13 12.22 13.51
C HIS A 122 -5.25 12.84 14.62
N GLY A 123 -5.75 12.80 15.85
CA GLY A 123 -5.09 13.42 17.00
C GLY A 123 -5.06 14.95 16.93
N HIS A 124 -4.33 15.56 17.86
CA HIS A 124 -4.28 17.02 18.02
C HIS A 124 -3.21 17.71 17.16
N THR A 125 -2.30 16.94 16.58
CA THR A 125 -1.13 17.43 15.81
C THR A 125 -1.17 16.97 14.35
N ASP A 126 -2.38 16.75 13.82
CA ASP A 126 -2.59 16.35 12.43
C ASP A 126 -1.74 15.14 12.00
N LEU A 127 -1.90 14.04 12.73
CA LEU A 127 -1.13 12.83 12.52
C LEU A 127 -1.68 12.02 11.35
N SER A 128 -0.76 11.43 10.59
CA SER A 128 -1.02 10.40 9.59
C SER A 128 -0.37 9.10 10.02
N SER A 129 -1.19 8.12 10.38
CA SER A 129 -0.75 6.74 10.63
C SER A 129 -0.82 5.93 9.35
N TYR A 130 0.23 5.18 9.05
CA TYR A 130 0.29 4.32 7.87
C TYR A 130 1.04 3.03 8.14
N ALA A 131 0.66 1.99 7.40
CA ALA A 131 1.28 0.67 7.47
C ALA A 131 1.07 -0.10 6.16
N VAL A 132 1.87 -1.15 5.98
CA VAL A 132 1.63 -2.18 4.95
C VAL A 132 1.33 -3.49 5.64
N SER A 133 0.31 -4.18 5.14
CA SER A 133 -0.21 -5.43 5.69
C SER A 133 -0.24 -6.53 4.64
N LEU A 134 0.23 -7.71 5.07
CA LEU A 134 0.22 -9.00 4.39
C LEU A 134 -0.72 -9.99 5.10
N VAL A 135 -1.57 -9.50 6.01
CA VAL A 135 -2.61 -10.31 6.70
C VAL A 135 -3.56 -10.95 5.69
N ASP A 136 -3.88 -10.21 4.63
CA ASP A 136 -4.71 -10.67 3.51
C ASP A 136 -3.84 -11.29 2.40
N GLY A 137 -2.62 -11.70 2.71
CA GLY A 137 -1.67 -12.30 1.78
C GLY A 137 -0.84 -11.29 0.97
N PHE A 138 -0.21 -11.79 -0.07
CA PHE A 138 0.70 -11.03 -0.93
C PHE A 138 0.40 -11.29 -2.39
N ASN A 139 0.31 -10.23 -3.17
CA ASN A 139 0.30 -10.33 -4.64
C ASN A 139 1.43 -9.50 -5.25
N VAL A 140 1.73 -8.32 -4.68
CA VAL A 140 2.60 -7.34 -5.30
C VAL A 140 3.45 -6.62 -4.24
N PRO A 141 4.76 -6.41 -4.48
CA PRO A 141 5.59 -5.63 -3.56
C PRO A 141 5.12 -4.17 -3.50
N MET A 142 5.10 -3.60 -2.30
CA MET A 142 4.56 -2.27 -2.04
C MET A 142 5.28 -1.60 -0.87
N THR A 143 5.50 -0.30 -0.97
CA THR A 143 5.91 0.55 0.15
C THR A 143 5.08 1.82 0.24
N VAL A 144 5.00 2.38 1.45
CA VAL A 144 4.49 3.73 1.71
C VAL A 144 5.66 4.61 2.11
N THR A 145 5.84 5.72 1.39
CA THR A 145 6.89 6.70 1.61
C THR A 145 6.27 8.07 1.91
N PRO A 146 6.41 8.57 3.15
CA PRO A 146 6.00 9.92 3.49
C PRO A 146 7.01 10.98 3.00
N HIS A 147 6.50 12.16 2.66
CA HIS A 147 7.29 13.32 2.26
C HIS A 147 6.88 14.57 3.02
N GLU A 148 7.86 15.39 3.38
CA GLU A 148 7.68 16.70 4.03
C GLU A 148 6.86 16.65 5.34
N GLY A 149 6.93 15.55 6.08
CA GLY A 149 6.32 15.45 7.41
C GLY A 149 7.33 15.61 8.55
N HIS A 150 6.82 15.83 9.75
CA HIS A 150 7.59 16.02 10.97
C HIS A 150 7.60 14.76 11.83
N GLY A 151 8.73 14.55 12.54
CA GLY A 151 8.96 13.37 13.38
C GLY A 151 9.67 12.24 12.63
N THR A 152 9.52 11.01 13.14
CA THR A 152 10.10 9.82 12.51
C THR A 152 9.10 9.25 11.50
N CYS A 153 9.28 9.59 10.23
CA CYS A 153 8.41 9.17 9.15
C CYS A 153 9.11 8.12 8.24
N PRO A 154 9.26 6.86 8.69
CA PRO A 154 10.02 5.87 7.94
C PRO A 154 9.28 5.36 6.71
N VAL A 155 10.03 4.84 5.74
CA VAL A 155 9.46 4.06 4.66
C VAL A 155 9.09 2.68 5.17
N VAL A 156 7.83 2.28 5.00
CA VAL A 156 7.31 0.98 5.45
C VAL A 156 6.84 0.15 4.27
N GLY A 157 6.93 -1.18 4.36
CA GLY A 157 6.47 -2.06 3.30
C GLY A 157 7.33 -3.27 3.00
N CYS A 158 7.00 -3.94 1.91
CA CYS A 158 7.59 -5.18 1.47
C CYS A 158 8.14 -5.02 0.06
N LYS A 159 9.47 -4.99 -0.08
CA LYS A 159 10.15 -4.93 -1.39
C LYS A 159 10.47 -6.32 -1.95
N ALA A 160 10.46 -7.36 -1.11
CA ALA A 160 10.83 -8.72 -1.48
C ALA A 160 9.80 -9.35 -2.44
N ASN A 161 10.29 -10.25 -3.31
CA ASN A 161 9.43 -11.07 -4.15
C ASN A 161 8.96 -12.31 -3.40
N LEU A 162 7.81 -12.23 -2.73
CA LEU A 162 7.26 -13.38 -2.03
C LEU A 162 6.61 -14.42 -2.94
N LEU A 163 6.33 -14.12 -4.21
CA LEU A 163 5.76 -15.09 -5.15
C LEU A 163 6.77 -16.18 -5.53
N ALA A 164 8.06 -15.83 -5.56
CA ALA A 164 9.13 -16.77 -5.93
C ALA A 164 9.37 -17.87 -4.88
N THR A 165 9.08 -17.58 -3.62
CA THR A 165 9.31 -18.49 -2.48
C THR A 165 8.03 -18.84 -1.75
N CYS A 166 6.86 -18.51 -2.32
CA CYS A 166 5.57 -18.78 -1.70
C CYS A 166 5.40 -20.28 -1.46
N PRO A 167 5.10 -20.74 -0.22
CA PRO A 167 4.85 -22.15 0.04
C PRO A 167 3.72 -22.70 -0.83
N ASP A 168 3.85 -23.94 -1.32
CA ASP A 168 2.91 -24.52 -2.30
C ASP A 168 1.45 -24.46 -1.86
N LYS A 169 1.18 -24.69 -0.56
CA LYS A 169 -0.17 -24.64 0.01
C LYS A 169 -0.82 -23.24 -0.01
N LEU A 170 -0.04 -22.19 -0.23
CA LEU A 170 -0.49 -20.79 -0.23
C LEU A 170 -0.53 -20.18 -1.63
N GLN A 171 -0.04 -20.87 -2.67
CA GLN A 171 0.09 -20.29 -4.00
C GLN A 171 -1.28 -20.11 -4.68
N VAL A 172 -1.46 -18.95 -5.30
CA VAL A 172 -2.48 -18.72 -6.32
C VAL A 172 -1.77 -18.70 -7.66
N ARG A 173 -2.21 -19.54 -8.60
CA ARG A 173 -1.57 -19.68 -9.92
C ARG A 173 -2.49 -19.13 -11.00
N ALA A 174 -1.88 -18.45 -11.98
CA ALA A 174 -2.55 -18.12 -13.23
C ALA A 174 -2.79 -19.39 -14.06
N PRO A 175 -3.69 -19.35 -15.07
CA PRO A 175 -3.91 -20.46 -15.98
C PRO A 175 -2.63 -20.96 -16.66
N GLN A 176 -1.64 -20.09 -16.89
CA GLN A 176 -0.34 -20.44 -17.47
C GLN A 176 0.65 -21.07 -16.46
N GLY A 177 0.20 -21.35 -15.23
CA GLY A 177 0.94 -22.09 -14.21
C GLY A 177 1.89 -21.27 -13.33
N HIS A 178 2.16 -20.00 -13.64
CA HIS A 178 2.99 -19.15 -12.79
C HIS A 178 2.22 -18.65 -11.56
N VAL A 179 2.91 -18.47 -10.43
CA VAL A 179 2.33 -17.96 -9.18
C VAL A 179 2.06 -16.46 -9.33
N VAL A 180 0.82 -16.04 -9.12
CA VAL A 180 0.35 -14.64 -9.20
C VAL A 180 0.00 -14.04 -7.84
N GLY A 181 -0.17 -14.89 -6.82
CA GLY A 181 -0.47 -14.48 -5.47
C GLY A 181 -0.03 -15.53 -4.45
N CYS A 182 0.10 -15.12 -3.20
CA CYS A 182 0.44 -15.94 -2.06
C CYS A 182 -0.58 -15.63 -0.96
N LYS A 183 -1.49 -16.56 -0.70
CA LYS A 183 -2.49 -16.46 0.37
C LYS A 183 -1.82 -16.33 1.72
N SER A 184 -2.47 -15.64 2.65
CA SER A 184 -2.15 -15.83 4.06
C SER A 184 -2.66 -17.18 4.54
N ALA A 185 -2.26 -17.59 5.74
CA ALA A 185 -2.72 -18.84 6.32
C ALA A 185 -4.23 -18.82 6.62
N CYS A 186 -4.76 -17.66 7.05
CA CYS A 186 -6.21 -17.51 7.25
C CYS A 186 -6.97 -17.77 5.95
N GLU A 187 -6.54 -17.15 4.85
CA GLU A 187 -7.18 -17.32 3.54
C GLU A 187 -7.02 -18.72 2.93
N ALA A 188 -5.97 -19.45 3.32
CA ALA A 188 -5.73 -20.80 2.83
C ALA A 188 -6.48 -21.86 3.64
N PHE A 189 -6.61 -21.70 4.95
CA PHE A 189 -7.08 -22.75 5.86
C PHE A 189 -8.34 -22.41 6.66
N GLY A 190 -8.69 -21.13 6.82
CA GLY A 190 -9.94 -20.68 7.42
C GLY A 190 -10.13 -21.02 8.91
N THR A 191 -9.09 -21.49 9.61
CA THR A 191 -9.16 -21.85 11.03
C THR A 191 -9.18 -20.62 11.92
N ASP A 192 -9.88 -20.67 13.05
CA ASP A 192 -9.97 -19.53 13.98
C ASP A 192 -8.62 -19.08 14.54
N GLU A 193 -7.69 -20.02 14.76
CA GLU A 193 -6.33 -19.70 15.22
C GLU A 193 -5.58 -18.84 14.20
N LEU A 194 -5.54 -19.28 12.93
CA LEU A 194 -4.85 -18.55 11.86
C LEU A 194 -5.53 -17.24 11.47
N CYS A 195 -6.84 -17.13 11.71
CA CYS A 195 -7.63 -15.94 11.43
C CYS A 195 -7.81 -15.02 12.66
N CYS A 196 -7.27 -15.39 13.83
CA CYS A 196 -7.47 -14.69 15.09
C CYS A 196 -8.96 -14.40 15.42
N ARG A 197 -9.86 -15.38 15.23
CA ARG A 197 -11.29 -15.24 15.50
C ARG A 197 -11.69 -15.95 16.80
N ASN A 198 -12.88 -15.64 17.30
CA ASN A 198 -13.47 -16.29 18.47
C ASN A 198 -12.51 -16.27 19.68
N HIS A 199 -12.14 -17.42 20.21
CA HIS A 199 -11.20 -17.53 21.34
C HIS A 199 -9.82 -16.92 21.04
N TYR A 200 -9.43 -16.86 19.76
CA TYR A 200 -8.16 -16.32 19.29
C TYR A 200 -8.21 -14.81 19.00
N ASN A 201 -9.29 -14.08 19.33
CA ASN A 201 -9.40 -12.64 19.06
C ASN A 201 -8.68 -11.77 20.12
N SER A 202 -7.45 -12.12 20.48
CA SER A 202 -6.59 -11.30 21.33
C SER A 202 -5.10 -11.53 21.04
N PRO A 203 -4.22 -10.56 21.33
CA PRO A 203 -2.77 -10.77 21.22
C PRO A 203 -2.20 -11.87 22.13
N GLN A 204 -2.93 -12.26 23.18
CA GLN A 204 -2.52 -13.32 24.10
C GLN A 204 -2.85 -14.71 23.55
N THR A 205 -3.95 -14.83 22.81
CA THR A 205 -4.46 -16.09 22.29
C THR A 205 -4.09 -16.33 20.83
N CYS A 206 -4.03 -15.30 19.97
CA CYS A 206 -3.49 -15.45 18.60
C CYS A 206 -1.98 -15.26 18.56
N ARG A 207 -1.26 -16.31 18.17
CA ARG A 207 0.20 -16.30 18.04
C ARG A 207 0.61 -16.36 16.58
N ALA A 208 1.86 -15.97 16.31
CA ALA A 208 2.46 -16.16 15.01
C ALA A 208 2.49 -17.66 14.65
N SER A 209 2.15 -17.98 13.41
CA SER A 209 2.30 -19.30 12.81
C SER A 209 3.55 -19.37 11.95
N SER A 210 3.96 -20.58 11.56
CA SER A 210 5.07 -20.76 10.59
C SER A 210 4.81 -20.04 9.26
N TYR A 211 3.54 -19.89 8.87
CA TYR A 211 3.14 -19.15 7.67
C TYR A 211 3.28 -17.63 7.85
N SER A 212 2.84 -17.04 8.98
CA SER A 212 3.05 -15.60 9.21
C SER A 212 4.53 -15.26 9.37
N GLU A 213 5.32 -16.17 9.98
CA GLU A 213 6.77 -16.02 10.06
C GLU A 213 7.45 -16.02 8.68
N PHE A 214 6.96 -16.81 7.72
CA PHE A 214 7.45 -16.76 6.35
C PHE A 214 7.34 -15.34 5.76
N PHE A 215 6.19 -14.69 5.89
CA PHE A 215 6.00 -13.30 5.46
C PHE A 215 6.91 -12.35 6.26
N LYS A 216 7.00 -12.54 7.58
CA LYS A 216 7.74 -11.63 8.47
C LYS A 216 9.25 -11.65 8.19
N ARG A 217 9.83 -12.81 7.93
CA ARG A 217 11.27 -12.96 7.65
C ARG A 217 11.69 -12.19 6.40
N ALA A 218 10.84 -12.18 5.36
CA ALA A 218 11.12 -11.42 4.15
C ALA A 218 10.77 -9.93 4.27
N CYS A 219 9.73 -9.60 5.05
CA CYS A 219 9.16 -8.26 5.14
C CYS A 219 8.90 -7.86 6.61
N PRO A 220 9.96 -7.57 7.38
CA PRO A 220 9.88 -7.34 8.82
C PRO A 220 9.08 -6.08 9.20
N SER A 221 9.01 -5.10 8.31
CA SER A 221 8.26 -3.84 8.47
C SER A 221 6.82 -3.91 7.96
N THR A 222 6.21 -5.11 7.95
CA THR A 222 4.80 -5.30 7.58
C THR A 222 4.04 -6.12 8.62
N PHE A 223 2.73 -5.87 8.73
CA PHE A 223 1.82 -6.75 9.48
C PHE A 223 1.64 -8.06 8.71
N THR A 224 1.73 -9.20 9.39
CA THR A 224 1.71 -10.54 8.77
C THR A 224 0.61 -11.44 9.31
N TYR A 225 0.00 -11.06 10.44
CA TYR A 225 -1.22 -11.63 11.01
C TYR A 225 -1.95 -10.56 11.85
N ALA A 226 -3.19 -10.80 12.27
CA ALA A 226 -4.05 -9.74 12.83
C ALA A 226 -3.54 -9.12 14.15
N HIS A 227 -2.83 -9.90 14.97
CA HIS A 227 -2.28 -9.45 16.25
C HIS A 227 -0.75 -9.37 16.25
N ASP A 228 -0.17 -9.05 15.09
CA ASP A 228 1.28 -8.88 14.93
C ASP A 228 1.85 -7.85 15.91
N SER A 229 3.03 -8.17 16.43
CA SER A 229 3.67 -7.42 17.51
C SER A 229 5.19 -7.40 17.30
N PRO A 230 5.86 -6.24 17.44
CA PRO A 230 5.32 -4.93 17.82
C PRO A 230 4.41 -4.32 16.75
N SER A 231 3.63 -3.30 17.12
CA SER A 231 2.84 -2.54 16.14
C SER A 231 3.79 -1.91 15.12
N LEU A 232 3.54 -2.14 13.84
CA LEU A 232 4.31 -1.59 12.71
C LEU A 232 3.58 -0.42 12.04
N THR A 233 2.62 0.17 12.76
CA THR A 233 2.00 1.43 12.38
C THR A 233 2.93 2.56 12.76
N HIS A 234 3.30 3.36 11.77
CA HIS A 234 4.14 4.54 11.98
C HIS A 234 3.30 5.80 11.84
N GLU A 235 3.62 6.81 12.65
CA GLU A 235 2.94 8.09 12.66
C GLU A 235 3.87 9.16 12.10
N CYS A 236 3.34 9.97 11.18
CA CYS A 236 4.02 11.13 10.64
C CYS A 236 3.13 12.35 10.83
N SER A 237 3.67 13.42 11.41
CA SER A 237 2.90 14.64 11.65
C SER A 237 2.91 15.51 10.40
N SER A 238 1.72 15.93 9.96
CA SER A 238 1.49 16.83 8.83
C SER A 238 2.34 16.56 7.59
N PRO A 239 2.39 15.31 7.07
CA PRO A 239 3.05 15.06 5.79
C PRO A 239 2.32 15.81 4.67
N ARG A 240 3.06 16.36 3.71
CA ARG A 240 2.44 16.95 2.51
C ARG A 240 2.09 15.92 1.46
N GLU A 241 2.76 14.77 1.48
CA GLU A 241 2.51 13.73 0.50
C GLU A 241 2.80 12.34 1.08
N LEU A 242 1.93 11.37 0.80
CA LEU A 242 2.21 9.94 1.00
C LEU A 242 2.25 9.26 -0.38
N LYS A 243 3.42 8.72 -0.73
CA LYS A 243 3.63 7.93 -1.95
C LYS A 243 3.47 6.46 -1.66
N LEU A 244 2.46 5.85 -2.27
CA LEU A 244 2.34 4.40 -2.40
C LEU A 244 3.15 3.96 -3.62
N ILE A 245 4.33 3.43 -3.37
CA ILE A 245 5.22 2.96 -4.42
C ILE A 245 5.07 1.45 -4.54
N ARG A 246 4.59 1.02 -5.70
CA ARG A 246 4.58 -0.40 -6.06
C ARG A 246 5.83 -0.74 -6.86
N PHE A 247 6.54 -1.78 -6.45
CA PHE A 247 7.71 -2.27 -7.19
C PHE A 247 7.28 -3.44 -8.07
N GLY A 248 7.54 -3.32 -9.37
CA GLY A 248 7.35 -4.44 -10.28
C GLY A 248 8.47 -5.44 -10.17
N LEU A 249 8.07 -6.70 -10.14
CA LEU A 249 8.98 -7.80 -10.38
C LEU A 249 9.22 -7.85 -11.88
N SER A 250 10.45 -7.57 -12.30
CA SER A 250 10.86 -7.86 -13.67
C SER A 250 10.68 -9.36 -13.91
N ILE A 251 9.92 -9.73 -14.94
CA ILE A 251 9.71 -11.11 -15.39
C ILE A 251 11.06 -11.81 -15.67
N GLN A 252 12.13 -11.05 -15.88
CA GLN A 252 13.49 -11.58 -16.07
C GLN A 252 14.10 -12.26 -14.83
N ALA A 253 13.52 -12.12 -13.64
CA ALA A 253 14.00 -12.85 -12.47
C ALA A 253 13.65 -14.34 -12.50
N SER A 254 12.59 -14.75 -13.22
CA SER A 254 12.16 -16.16 -13.33
C SER A 254 12.99 -16.98 -14.32
N LEU A 255 13.65 -16.33 -15.29
CA LEU A 255 14.45 -17.02 -16.31
C LEU A 255 15.92 -17.26 -15.92
N ARG A 256 16.35 -16.82 -14.74
CA ARG A 256 17.74 -17.01 -14.25
C ARG A 256 18.02 -18.40 -13.62
N GLY A 257 17.19 -19.40 -13.95
CA GLY A 257 17.29 -20.77 -13.44
C GLY A 257 17.53 -21.87 -14.48
N LYS A 258 17.81 -21.55 -15.75
CA LYS A 258 18.25 -22.56 -16.74
C LYS A 258 19.72 -22.32 -17.13
N PRO A 259 20.67 -23.19 -16.75
CA PRO A 259 21.99 -23.18 -17.34
C PRO A 259 21.93 -23.78 -18.76
N ASN A 260 22.76 -23.23 -19.64
CA ASN A 260 23.13 -23.73 -20.98
C ASN A 260 22.28 -23.24 -22.18
N LEU A 261 22.66 -22.09 -22.72
CA LEU A 261 23.11 -22.03 -24.11
C LEU A 261 24.26 -21.02 -24.20
N VAL A 262 25.43 -21.54 -24.57
CA VAL A 262 26.71 -20.82 -24.70
C VAL A 262 26.76 -20.12 -26.06
N SER A 263 27.11 -18.84 -26.09
CA SER A 263 28.09 -18.29 -27.04
C SER A 263 28.58 -16.90 -26.57
N PRO A 264 29.85 -16.52 -26.83
CA PRO A 264 30.65 -15.72 -25.91
C PRO A 264 30.80 -14.24 -26.31
N SER A 265 31.43 -13.50 -25.39
CA SER A 265 32.04 -12.17 -25.52
C SER A 265 31.22 -11.04 -24.89
N LEU A 266 31.53 -10.73 -23.62
CA LEU A 266 32.15 -9.45 -23.31
C LEU A 266 32.81 -9.53 -21.92
N ARG A 267 34.03 -9.00 -21.84
CA ARG A 267 34.95 -9.12 -20.72
C ARG A 267 34.51 -8.32 -19.49
N ALA A 268 34.99 -8.81 -18.35
CA ALA A 268 34.77 -8.36 -17.00
C ALA A 268 35.15 -6.90 -16.71
N LEU A 269 34.46 -6.31 -15.74
CA LEU A 269 35.02 -5.36 -14.77
C LEU A 269 34.39 -5.64 -13.40
N LYS A 270 35.22 -6.15 -12.48
CA LYS A 270 34.96 -6.26 -11.04
C LYS A 270 35.19 -4.89 -10.40
N LEU A 271 34.46 -4.57 -9.33
CA LEU A 271 35.02 -4.19 -8.02
C LEU A 271 33.91 -4.17 -6.94
N PRO A 272 34.26 -4.46 -5.67
CA PRO A 272 33.34 -4.82 -4.57
C PRO A 272 33.05 -3.63 -3.64
N TYR A 273 31.98 -3.65 -2.85
CA TYR A 273 32.01 -3.11 -1.48
C TYR A 273 30.89 -3.71 -0.62
N THR A 274 31.28 -4.08 0.60
CA THR A 274 30.55 -4.79 1.65
C THR A 274 30.26 -3.88 2.85
N LEU A 275 29.40 -4.36 3.76
CA LEU A 275 29.22 -3.97 5.18
C LEU A 275 28.28 -2.79 5.44
N ALA A 276 27.52 -2.71 6.55
CA ALA A 276 27.17 -3.66 7.60
C ALA A 276 26.01 -3.09 8.42
N ARG A 277 25.39 -4.02 9.14
CA ARG A 277 24.29 -3.98 10.11
C ARG A 277 24.57 -3.08 11.33
N ARG A 278 23.54 -2.44 11.91
CA ARG A 278 23.42 -2.23 13.38
C ARG A 278 21.97 -1.96 13.80
N GLU A 279 21.45 -2.88 14.60
CA GLU A 279 20.25 -2.77 15.44
C GLU A 279 20.61 -2.04 16.74
N ASP A 280 19.67 -1.29 17.35
CA ASP A 280 19.35 -1.45 18.77
C ASP A 280 18.14 -0.61 19.26
N SER A 281 17.10 -1.33 19.70
CA SER A 281 16.40 -1.24 21.00
C SER A 281 15.41 -0.10 21.40
N PHE A 282 14.35 -0.55 22.13
CA PHE A 282 13.30 0.12 22.96
C PHE A 282 12.02 0.63 22.28
N LYS A 283 10.83 0.67 22.90
CA LYS A 283 9.97 -0.19 23.80
C LYS A 283 8.70 0.66 24.06
N HIS A 284 7.53 0.02 24.19
CA HIS A 284 6.23 0.52 24.74
C HIS A 284 5.30 1.42 23.89
N LEU A 285 4.21 0.87 23.32
CA LEU A 285 2.76 1.08 23.69
C LEU A 285 1.79 0.53 22.61
N ARG A 286 0.65 -0.05 23.01
CA ARG A 286 -0.33 -0.80 22.18
C ARG A 286 -1.73 -0.16 22.20
N MET A 287 -2.52 -0.51 21.17
CA MET A 287 -4.00 -0.64 21.10
C MET A 287 -4.79 0.53 20.46
N ARG A 288 -5.19 0.37 19.17
CA ARG A 288 -6.46 0.91 18.62
C ARG A 288 -6.86 0.53 17.17
N PHE A 289 -6.52 -0.61 16.59
CA PHE A 289 -6.95 -0.90 15.20
C PHE A 289 -7.29 -2.37 14.92
N TYR A 290 -8.27 -2.94 15.62
CA TYR A 290 -9.03 -4.07 15.07
C TYR A 290 -10.38 -4.19 15.77
N ARG A 291 -11.44 -3.69 15.13
CA ARG A 291 -12.81 -4.15 15.38
C ARG A 291 -13.19 -4.96 14.13
N PRO A 292 -13.46 -6.27 14.24
CA PRO A 292 -14.00 -7.03 13.13
C PRO A 292 -15.40 -6.51 12.86
N GLN A 293 -15.62 -5.96 11.66
CA GLN A 293 -16.94 -5.61 11.19
C GLN A 293 -17.62 -6.92 10.78
N ARG A 294 -18.65 -7.29 11.55
CA ARG A 294 -19.52 -8.44 11.27
C ARG A 294 -20.28 -8.16 9.98
N ASP A 295 -20.25 -9.11 9.05
CA ASP A 295 -21.19 -9.19 7.96
C ASP A 295 -22.62 -9.34 8.52
N MET A 296 -23.52 -8.51 8.03
CA MET A 296 -24.95 -8.75 7.92
C MET A 296 -25.34 -8.48 6.48
#